data_AF-A0A369KPH9-F1
#
_entry.id   AF-A0A369KPH9-F1
#
_cell.length_a   1.000
_cell.length_b   1.000
_cell.length_c   1.000
_cell.angle_alpha   90.00
_cell.angle_beta   90.00
_cell.angle_gamma   90.00
#
_symmetry.space_group_name_H-M   'P 1'
#
loop_
_entity.id
_entity.type
_entity.pdbx_description
1 polymer ?
#
loop_
_entity_poly.entity_id
_entity_poly.type
_entity_poly.pdbx_seq_one_letter_code
_entity_poly.pdbx_strand_id
1 'polypeptide(L)'
;MMKEIEGLFDLKTEFEGIVYRNIFTIYHSQDLFDDLNVDSDFAHDILQRAENITSGVSHEFPQKNRLFDYGKVHGSCISDAFNPPYTFGRFGDGNSYGVWYSATDEKTSIYETFFHQWRRIQYQFKINPKTNLITIDRKMFACEVKSKVVLDFRSQLQLHDKLTSNDYEFCIELGKKVKERKIQMLLVPSARNIGGVCSPVFLPEIIKSEKAIYYLKFYFHKDGKAEIERISNKKETFDFPSSWKECVSDTNVKLL
;
A
#
# COMPACT_ATOMS: atom_id res chain seq x y z
N MET A 1 29.33 -2.97 3.18
CA MET A 1 27.93 -2.65 3.54
C MET A 1 27.83 -1.99 4.92
N MET A 2 28.17 -2.66 6.03
CA MET A 2 27.99 -2.08 7.39
C MET A 2 28.60 -0.68 7.61
N LYS A 3 29.87 -0.44 7.24
CA LYS A 3 30.51 0.89 7.41
C LYS A 3 29.86 2.00 6.57
N GLU A 4 29.25 1.64 5.44
CA GLU A 4 28.61 2.60 4.52
C GLU A 4 27.25 3.04 5.05
N ILE A 5 26.51 2.15 5.72
CA ILE A 5 25.21 2.44 6.34
C ILE A 5 25.36 3.27 7.62
N GLU A 6 26.42 3.06 8.38
CA GLU A 6 26.68 3.77 9.64
C GLU A 6 26.76 5.30 9.49
N GLY A 7 27.44 5.79 8.45
CA GLY A 7 27.55 7.23 8.16
C GLY A 7 26.25 7.89 7.67
N LEU A 8 25.21 7.10 7.33
CA LEU A 8 23.93 7.64 6.86
C LEU A 8 23.07 8.17 8.00
N PHE A 9 23.35 7.79 9.24
CA PHE A 9 22.58 8.20 10.42
C PHE A 9 22.88 9.62 10.89
N ASP A 10 23.84 10.29 10.26
CA ASP A 10 24.10 11.72 10.46
C ASP A 10 23.13 12.61 9.67
N LEU A 11 22.38 12.04 8.72
CA LEU A 11 21.39 12.72 7.87
C LEU A 11 20.05 12.99 8.59
N LYS A 12 20.10 13.21 9.90
CA LYS A 12 18.89 13.39 10.71
C LYS A 12 18.28 14.76 10.49
N THR A 13 16.97 14.75 10.25
CA THR A 13 16.13 15.95 10.18
C THR A 13 14.78 15.70 10.86
N GLU A 14 13.98 16.75 10.94
CA GLU A 14 12.57 16.68 11.34
C GLU A 14 11.67 16.74 10.08
N PHE A 15 10.44 16.25 10.21
CA PHE A 15 9.43 16.36 9.17
C PHE A 15 8.06 16.63 9.78
N GLU A 16 7.38 17.63 9.25
CA GLU A 16 5.99 17.93 9.55
C GLU A 16 5.27 18.22 8.24
N GLY A 17 4.23 17.43 7.93
CA GLY A 17 3.53 17.55 6.66
C GLY A 17 2.51 16.44 6.43
N ILE A 18 1.90 16.47 5.24
CA ILE A 18 0.96 15.46 4.79
C ILE A 18 1.68 14.42 3.95
N VAL A 19 1.38 13.14 4.20
CA VAL A 19 1.80 12.01 3.37
C VAL A 19 0.59 11.20 2.94
N TYR A 20 0.73 10.48 1.84
CA TYR A 20 -0.35 9.82 1.14
C TYR A 20 -0.14 8.32 1.07
N ARG A 21 -1.18 7.59 1.45
CA ARG A 21 -1.25 6.14 1.30
C ARG A 21 -2.60 5.75 0.73
N ASN A 22 -2.58 4.86 -0.23
CA ASN A 22 -3.78 4.21 -0.71
C ASN A 22 -3.78 2.72 -0.37
N ILE A 23 -4.90 2.24 0.16
CA ILE A 23 -5.10 0.84 0.56
C ILE A 23 -6.19 0.21 -0.30
N PHE A 24 -6.25 -1.12 -0.34
CA PHE A 24 -7.40 -1.81 -0.94
C PHE A 24 -8.68 -1.38 -0.22
N THR A 25 -9.77 -1.28 -0.99
CA THR A 25 -11.10 -1.05 -0.44
C THR A 25 -12.16 -1.69 -1.33
N ILE A 26 -13.42 -1.63 -0.92
CA ILE A 26 -14.56 -1.92 -1.77
C ILE A 26 -15.32 -0.60 -1.93
N TYR A 27 -15.51 -0.10 -3.16
CA TYR A 27 -16.27 1.12 -3.38
C TYR A 27 -17.79 0.87 -3.40
N HIS A 28 -18.23 -0.22 -4.03
CA HIS A 28 -19.64 -0.63 -4.05
C HIS A 28 -19.90 -1.73 -3.03
N SER A 29 -20.82 -1.49 -2.09
CA SER A 29 -21.24 -2.52 -1.14
C SER A 29 -21.61 -3.81 -1.88
N GLN A 30 -21.09 -4.93 -1.40
CA GLN A 30 -21.46 -6.26 -1.89
C GLN A 30 -22.52 -6.85 -0.96
N ASP A 31 -23.44 -7.61 -1.54
CA ASP A 31 -24.29 -8.51 -0.78
C ASP A 31 -23.43 -9.71 -0.39
N LEU A 32 -23.35 -10.02 0.91
CA LEU A 32 -22.52 -11.11 1.43
C LEU A 32 -23.19 -12.47 1.29
N PHE A 33 -24.46 -12.51 0.89
CA PHE A 33 -25.29 -13.70 0.84
C PHE A 33 -25.83 -13.98 -0.56
N ASP A 34 -25.29 -13.32 -1.58
CA ASP A 34 -25.74 -13.48 -2.97
C ASP A 34 -25.44 -14.87 -3.55
N ASP A 35 -24.47 -15.57 -2.96
CA ASP A 35 -24.11 -16.96 -3.25
C ASP A 35 -25.00 -17.99 -2.54
N LEU A 36 -25.68 -17.56 -1.47
CA LEU A 36 -26.70 -18.37 -0.81
C LEU A 36 -27.96 -18.27 -1.65
N ASN A 37 -28.34 -19.37 -2.30
CA ASN A 37 -29.55 -19.47 -3.12
C ASN A 37 -30.82 -19.47 -2.24
N VAL A 38 -31.04 -18.37 -1.51
CA VAL A 38 -32.19 -18.10 -0.64
C VAL A 38 -33.18 -17.22 -1.40
N ASP A 39 -34.31 -17.82 -1.76
CA ASP A 39 -35.32 -17.22 -2.65
C ASP A 39 -36.27 -16.22 -1.96
N SER A 40 -35.92 -15.70 -0.76
CA SER A 40 -36.79 -14.74 -0.06
C SER A 40 -36.02 -13.59 0.59
N ASP A 41 -36.50 -12.37 0.39
CA ASP A 41 -36.00 -11.15 1.04
C ASP A 41 -35.98 -11.28 2.57
N PHE A 42 -36.92 -12.06 3.13
CA PHE A 42 -36.99 -12.34 4.56
C PHE A 42 -35.79 -13.15 5.07
N ALA A 43 -35.33 -14.15 4.29
CA ALA A 43 -34.14 -14.93 4.64
C ALA A 43 -32.87 -14.08 4.58
N HIS A 44 -32.77 -13.19 3.57
CA HIS A 44 -31.67 -12.23 3.45
C HIS A 44 -31.62 -11.26 4.64
N ASP A 45 -32.76 -10.72 5.08
CA ASP A 45 -32.83 -9.84 6.27
C ASP A 45 -32.41 -10.56 7.56
N ILE A 46 -32.77 -11.83 7.73
CA ILE A 46 -32.31 -12.64 8.88
C ILE A 46 -30.79 -12.82 8.85
N LEU A 47 -30.23 -13.20 7.70
CA LEU A 47 -28.79 -13.40 7.53
C LEU A 47 -28.01 -12.12 7.78
N GLN A 48 -28.47 -11.00 7.24
CA GLN A 48 -27.86 -9.69 7.45
C GLN A 48 -27.93 -9.26 8.93
N ARG A 49 -29.06 -9.48 9.62
CA ARG A 49 -29.16 -9.19 11.05
C ARG A 49 -28.24 -10.08 11.89
N ALA A 50 -28.13 -11.35 11.54
CA ALA A 50 -27.25 -12.27 12.23
C ALA A 50 -25.77 -11.85 12.07
N GLU A 51 -25.33 -11.46 10.87
CA GLU A 51 -23.98 -10.91 10.65
C GLU A 51 -23.80 -9.61 11.43
N ASN A 52 -24.78 -8.69 11.38
CA ASN A 52 -24.68 -7.42 12.08
C ASN A 52 -24.45 -7.60 13.59
N ILE A 53 -25.17 -8.54 14.21
CA ILE A 53 -25.06 -8.84 15.64
C ILE A 53 -23.74 -9.54 15.98
N THR A 54 -23.25 -10.43 15.10
CA THR A 54 -22.11 -11.30 15.39
C THR A 54 -20.76 -10.76 14.92
N SER A 55 -20.75 -9.83 13.97
CA SER A 55 -19.53 -9.26 13.36
C SER A 55 -18.64 -8.51 14.35
N GLY A 56 -19.18 -8.07 15.49
CA GLY A 56 -18.46 -7.24 16.46
C GLY A 56 -18.20 -5.81 15.98
N VAL A 57 -18.84 -5.39 14.88
CA VAL A 57 -18.65 -4.08 14.26
C VAL A 57 -19.96 -3.27 14.33
N SER A 58 -19.86 -1.95 14.59
CA SER A 58 -21.03 -1.08 14.61
C SER A 58 -21.48 -0.73 13.20
N HIS A 59 -22.61 -1.28 12.75
CA HIS A 59 -23.20 -1.05 11.42
C HIS A 59 -23.99 0.26 11.26
N GLU A 60 -24.05 1.08 12.31
CA GLU A 60 -24.75 2.37 12.31
C GLU A 60 -23.88 3.52 11.78
N PHE A 61 -22.55 3.32 11.72
CA PHE A 61 -21.59 4.33 11.26
C PHE A 61 -20.81 3.84 10.02
N PRO A 62 -20.31 4.77 9.17
CA PRO A 62 -19.48 4.39 8.03
C PRO A 62 -18.27 3.56 8.48
N GLN A 63 -18.12 2.37 7.89
CA GLN A 63 -17.02 1.43 8.19
C GLN A 63 -15.68 1.95 7.64
N LYS A 64 -15.10 2.95 8.31
CA LYS A 64 -13.86 3.61 7.87
C LYS A 64 -12.61 2.74 8.08
N ASN A 65 -12.69 1.75 8.96
CA ASN A 65 -11.53 0.96 9.40
C ASN A 65 -11.50 -0.48 8.88
N ARG A 66 -12.46 -0.92 8.06
CA ARG A 66 -12.49 -2.31 7.60
C ARG A 66 -11.45 -2.53 6.49
N LEU A 67 -10.36 -3.20 6.83
CA LEU A 67 -9.54 -3.93 5.85
C LEU A 67 -10.22 -5.28 5.55
N PHE A 68 -9.84 -5.91 4.43
CA PHE A 68 -10.38 -7.19 3.95
C PHE A 68 -9.96 -8.39 4.82
N ASP A 69 -10.24 -8.34 6.11
CA ASP A 69 -10.03 -9.45 7.02
C ASP A 69 -11.33 -9.72 7.77
N TYR A 70 -11.94 -10.87 7.45
CA TYR A 70 -13.19 -11.31 8.07
C TYR A 70 -12.87 -11.82 9.48
N GLY A 71 -12.84 -10.93 10.47
CA GLY A 71 -12.81 -11.36 11.88
C GLY A 71 -12.14 -10.46 12.91
N LYS A 72 -11.57 -9.31 12.54
CA LYS A 72 -11.00 -8.37 13.53
C LYS A 72 -11.52 -6.95 13.34
N VAL A 73 -11.92 -6.34 14.45
CA VAL A 73 -12.24 -4.90 14.53
C VAL A 73 -10.92 -4.14 14.49
N HIS A 74 -10.63 -3.47 13.38
CA HIS A 74 -9.44 -2.64 13.24
C HIS A 74 -9.74 -1.22 13.74
N GLY A 75 -8.88 -0.67 14.59
CA GLY A 75 -9.02 0.70 15.12
C GLY A 75 -8.68 1.80 14.11
N SER A 76 -7.86 1.47 13.10
CA SER A 76 -7.51 2.30 11.95
C SER A 76 -7.08 1.36 10.81
N CYS A 77 -7.43 1.72 9.57
CA CYS A 77 -7.02 0.98 8.37
C CYS A 77 -5.51 1.11 8.03
N ILE A 78 -4.78 1.87 8.84
CA ILE A 78 -3.37 2.22 8.67
C ILE A 78 -2.50 1.56 9.75
N SER A 79 -3.01 1.39 10.98
CA SER A 79 -2.25 0.88 12.12
C SER A 79 -1.84 -0.59 12.00
N ASP A 80 -2.54 -1.39 11.18
CA ASP A 80 -2.20 -2.80 10.98
C ASP A 80 -0.82 -3.04 10.38
N ALA A 81 -0.28 -2.06 9.66
CA ALA A 81 1.08 -2.15 9.14
C ALA A 81 2.13 -2.33 10.25
N PHE A 82 1.79 -2.04 11.51
CA PHE A 82 2.65 -2.15 12.69
C PHE A 82 2.33 -3.34 13.59
N ASN A 83 1.36 -4.18 13.22
CA ASN A 83 0.97 -5.38 13.96
C ASN A 83 1.39 -6.65 13.20
N PRO A 84 1.80 -7.73 13.90
CA PRO A 84 2.09 -9.00 13.23
C PRO A 84 0.81 -9.68 12.74
N PRO A 85 0.86 -10.47 11.64
CA PRO A 85 2.05 -10.73 10.82
C PRO A 85 2.46 -9.53 9.95
N TYR A 86 3.76 -9.26 9.85
CA TYR A 86 4.26 -8.13 9.06
C TYR A 86 4.42 -8.49 7.59
N THR A 87 4.18 -7.52 6.71
CA THR A 87 4.39 -7.72 5.26
C THR A 87 5.84 -7.47 4.87
N PHE A 88 6.41 -8.38 4.08
CA PHE A 88 7.72 -8.18 3.45
C PHE A 88 7.66 -7.01 2.45
N GLY A 89 8.67 -6.15 2.46
CA GLY A 89 8.74 -5.01 1.56
C GLY A 89 10.15 -4.46 1.42
N ARG A 90 10.31 -3.35 0.68
CA ARG A 90 11.62 -2.75 0.39
C ARG A 90 12.46 -2.50 1.64
N PHE A 91 11.85 -1.99 2.71
CA PHE A 91 12.52 -1.68 3.97
C PHE A 91 12.03 -2.54 5.14
N GLY A 92 11.19 -3.55 4.89
CA GLY A 92 10.61 -4.40 5.92
C GLY A 92 10.99 -5.85 5.68
N ASP A 93 11.51 -6.53 6.70
CA ASP A 93 11.93 -7.93 6.58
C ASP A 93 10.77 -8.94 6.63
N GLY A 94 9.54 -8.46 6.80
CA GLY A 94 8.33 -9.29 6.87
C GLY A 94 8.19 -10.13 8.15
N ASN A 95 9.05 -9.94 9.15
CA ASN A 95 9.06 -10.79 10.33
C ASN A 95 9.31 -10.04 11.64
N SER A 96 10.25 -9.10 11.67
CA SER A 96 10.71 -8.50 12.92
C SER A 96 9.99 -7.20 13.26
N TYR A 97 9.52 -6.45 12.25
CA TYR A 97 8.82 -5.18 12.44
C TYR A 97 7.95 -4.82 11.24
N GLY A 98 6.95 -3.99 11.53
CA GLY A 98 6.07 -3.39 10.55
C GLY A 98 6.63 -2.09 9.97
N VAL A 99 6.36 -1.87 8.68
CA VAL A 99 6.67 -0.61 7.97
C VAL A 99 5.40 -0.10 7.30
N TRP A 100 5.03 1.12 7.64
CA TRP A 100 3.92 1.80 6.98
C TRP A 100 4.43 2.60 5.78
N TYR A 101 4.17 2.07 4.58
CA TYR A 101 4.57 2.71 3.33
C TYR A 101 3.60 3.84 2.95
N SER A 102 4.15 5.01 2.67
CA SER A 102 3.45 6.19 2.15
C SER A 102 4.34 6.95 1.18
N ALA A 103 3.85 8.05 0.62
CA ALA A 103 4.61 8.99 -0.21
C ALA A 103 4.27 10.44 0.14
N THR A 104 5.14 11.38 -0.22
CA THR A 104 4.89 12.81 0.05
C THR A 104 3.85 13.44 -0.89
N ASP A 105 3.48 12.74 -1.96
CA ASP A 105 2.47 13.18 -2.92
C ASP A 105 1.58 12.01 -3.39
N GLU A 106 0.37 12.35 -3.85
CA GLU A 106 -0.64 11.37 -4.30
C GLU A 106 -0.16 10.54 -5.50
N LYS A 107 0.51 11.17 -6.47
CA LYS A 107 0.94 10.52 -7.71
C LYS A 107 1.96 9.42 -7.42
N THR A 108 2.96 9.70 -6.59
CA THR A 108 3.94 8.70 -6.14
C THR A 108 3.27 7.55 -5.40
N SER A 109 2.34 7.86 -4.48
CA SER A 109 1.57 6.83 -3.76
C SER A 109 0.82 5.89 -4.70
N ILE A 110 0.20 6.45 -5.75
CA ILE A 110 -0.52 5.71 -6.79
C ILE A 110 0.45 4.86 -7.63
N TYR A 111 1.58 5.43 -8.07
CA TYR A 111 2.52 4.75 -8.97
C TYR A 111 3.16 3.53 -8.30
N GLU A 112 3.54 3.66 -7.03
CA GLU A 112 4.10 2.54 -6.25
C GLU A 112 3.09 1.39 -6.13
N THR A 113 1.86 1.68 -5.69
CA THR A 113 0.85 0.63 -5.53
C THR A 113 0.42 0.05 -6.88
N PHE A 114 0.25 0.88 -7.90
CA PHE A 114 -0.11 0.43 -9.23
C PHE A 114 0.93 -0.51 -9.83
N PHE A 115 2.22 -0.21 -9.73
CA PHE A 115 3.30 -1.08 -10.20
C PHE A 115 3.26 -2.46 -9.55
N HIS A 116 3.11 -2.52 -8.22
CA HIS A 116 3.05 -3.79 -7.49
C HIS A 116 1.80 -4.60 -7.88
N GLN A 117 0.66 -3.94 -8.07
CA GLN A 117 -0.55 -4.59 -8.55
C GLN A 117 -0.42 -5.10 -9.98
N TRP A 118 0.16 -4.30 -10.88
CA TRP A 118 0.42 -4.68 -12.25
C TRP A 118 1.23 -5.97 -12.31
N ARG A 119 2.36 -6.06 -11.58
CA ARG A 119 3.20 -7.28 -11.51
C ARG A 119 2.41 -8.50 -11.03
N ARG A 120 1.60 -8.36 -9.98
CA ARG A 120 0.77 -9.45 -9.45
C ARG A 120 -0.27 -9.91 -10.47
N ILE A 121 -0.85 -8.98 -11.22
CA ILE A 121 -1.94 -9.26 -12.17
C ILE A 121 -1.44 -9.92 -13.44
N GLN A 122 -0.21 -9.64 -13.88
CA GLN A 122 0.39 -10.37 -14.99
C GLN A 122 0.44 -11.88 -14.71
N TYR A 123 0.67 -12.29 -13.46
CA TYR A 123 0.56 -13.70 -13.07
C TYR A 123 -0.89 -14.20 -13.08
N GLN A 124 -1.84 -13.38 -12.61
CA GLN A 124 -3.27 -13.73 -12.60
C GLN A 124 -3.82 -14.01 -14.00
N PHE A 125 -3.44 -13.22 -15.02
CA PHE A 125 -3.84 -13.49 -16.40
C PHE A 125 -3.27 -14.79 -16.97
N LYS A 126 -2.09 -15.23 -16.51
CA LYS A 126 -1.49 -16.51 -16.92
C LYS A 126 -2.26 -17.70 -16.37
N ILE A 127 -2.67 -17.65 -15.10
CA ILE A 127 -3.39 -18.75 -14.45
C ILE A 127 -4.90 -18.75 -14.77
N ASN A 128 -5.47 -17.59 -15.13
CA ASN A 128 -6.87 -17.43 -15.47
C ASN A 128 -7.03 -16.87 -16.90
N PRO A 129 -6.77 -17.67 -17.95
CA PRO A 129 -6.68 -17.17 -19.33
C PRO A 129 -8.00 -16.65 -19.91
N LYS A 130 -9.15 -16.98 -19.31
CA LYS A 130 -10.47 -16.47 -19.71
C LYS A 130 -10.75 -15.05 -19.20
N THR A 131 -9.99 -14.58 -18.21
CA THR A 131 -10.16 -13.25 -17.64
C THR A 131 -9.55 -12.20 -18.57
N ASN A 132 -10.37 -11.29 -19.07
CA ASN A 132 -9.93 -10.21 -19.96
C ASN A 132 -9.69 -8.88 -19.23
N LEU A 133 -10.29 -8.69 -18.06
CA LEU A 133 -10.21 -7.49 -17.25
C LEU A 133 -10.15 -7.86 -15.77
N ILE A 134 -9.25 -7.22 -15.03
CA ILE A 134 -9.18 -7.26 -13.56
C ILE A 134 -9.29 -5.83 -13.04
N THR A 135 -10.21 -5.61 -12.10
CA THR A 135 -10.38 -4.31 -11.43
C THR A 135 -10.01 -4.38 -9.97
N ILE A 136 -9.39 -3.32 -9.45
CA ILE A 136 -9.04 -3.20 -8.04
C ILE A 136 -9.49 -1.84 -7.52
N ASP A 137 -10.32 -1.88 -6.48
CA ASP A 137 -10.76 -0.69 -5.76
C ASP A 137 -9.74 -0.34 -4.67
N ARG A 138 -9.44 0.96 -4.55
CA ARG A 138 -8.55 1.51 -3.53
C ARG A 138 -9.13 2.78 -2.93
N LYS A 139 -8.71 3.10 -1.72
CA LYS A 139 -9.08 4.33 -1.00
C LYS A 139 -7.83 5.12 -0.68
N MET A 140 -7.81 6.38 -1.06
CA MET A 140 -6.70 7.29 -0.80
C MET A 140 -6.89 7.99 0.55
N PHE A 141 -5.80 8.05 1.32
CA PHE A 141 -5.71 8.75 2.60
C PHE A 141 -4.65 9.82 2.53
N ALA A 142 -4.98 11.01 3.03
CA ALA A 142 -4.05 12.03 3.45
C ALA A 142 -3.81 11.86 4.96
N CYS A 143 -2.56 11.72 5.37
CA CYS A 143 -2.19 11.49 6.76
C CYS A 143 -1.24 12.60 7.23
N GLU A 144 -1.58 13.25 8.33
CA GLU A 144 -0.69 14.23 8.94
C GLU A 144 0.40 13.49 9.72
N VAL A 145 1.66 13.80 9.42
CA VAL A 145 2.81 13.18 10.07
C VAL A 145 3.68 14.26 10.71
N LYS A 146 4.08 14.02 11.96
CA LYS A 146 5.04 14.84 12.69
C LYS A 146 6.12 13.96 13.30
N SER A 147 7.30 14.02 12.70
CA SER A 147 8.47 13.22 13.02
C SER A 147 9.63 14.10 13.47
N LYS A 148 10.30 13.71 14.56
CA LYS A 148 11.50 14.38 15.06
C LYS A 148 12.79 13.74 14.57
N VAL A 149 12.71 12.50 14.09
CA VAL A 149 13.89 11.73 13.68
C VAL A 149 13.65 11.07 12.34
N VAL A 150 14.04 11.76 11.28
CA VAL A 150 13.92 11.34 9.87
C VAL A 150 15.31 11.20 9.27
N LEU A 151 15.54 10.14 8.49
CA LEU A 151 16.69 10.12 7.58
C LEU A 151 16.24 10.55 6.19
N ASP A 152 16.86 11.62 5.67
CA ASP A 152 16.53 12.19 4.38
C ASP A 152 17.57 11.83 3.31
N PHE A 153 17.16 10.99 2.37
CA PHE A 153 18.00 10.50 1.28
C PHE A 153 17.76 11.23 -0.04
N ARG A 154 16.91 12.26 -0.09
CA ARG A 154 16.56 12.96 -1.34
C ARG A 154 17.76 13.59 -2.04
N SER A 155 18.76 14.03 -1.27
CA SER A 155 20.00 14.62 -1.78
C SER A 155 21.13 13.60 -2.00
N GLN A 156 20.93 12.33 -1.66
CA GLN A 156 21.98 11.29 -1.67
C GLN A 156 22.01 10.56 -3.01
N LEU A 157 22.40 11.27 -4.06
CA LEU A 157 22.39 10.76 -5.44
C LEU A 157 23.23 9.49 -5.62
N GLN A 158 24.33 9.35 -4.87
CA GLN A 158 25.19 8.17 -4.88
C GLN A 158 24.50 6.89 -4.36
N LEU A 159 23.39 7.03 -3.64
CA LEU A 159 22.59 5.91 -3.13
C LEU A 159 21.33 5.66 -3.97
N HIS A 160 21.06 6.49 -4.98
CA HIS A 160 19.82 6.44 -5.75
C HIS A 160 19.56 5.04 -6.31
N ASP A 161 20.54 4.43 -6.96
CA ASP A 161 20.40 3.10 -7.56
C ASP A 161 20.16 2.02 -6.50
N LYS A 162 20.87 2.08 -5.36
CA LYS A 162 20.67 1.15 -4.24
C LYS A 162 19.27 1.28 -3.63
N LEU A 163 18.74 2.51 -3.53
CA LEU A 163 17.43 2.79 -2.94
C LEU A 163 16.26 2.43 -3.87
N THR A 164 16.49 2.46 -5.19
CA THR A 164 15.45 2.24 -6.22
C THR A 164 15.51 0.88 -6.93
N SER A 165 16.60 0.12 -6.73
CA SER A 165 16.80 -1.22 -7.30
C SER A 165 15.66 -2.21 -6.96
N ASN A 166 15.49 -3.26 -7.78
CA ASN A 166 14.62 -4.39 -7.44
C ASN A 166 15.30 -5.42 -6.51
N ASP A 167 16.60 -5.27 -6.27
CA ASP A 167 17.31 -5.95 -5.20
C ASP A 167 17.13 -5.17 -3.90
N TYR A 168 16.51 -5.79 -2.91
CA TYR A 168 16.15 -5.17 -1.63
C TYR A 168 17.20 -5.40 -0.55
N GLU A 169 18.31 -6.09 -0.80
CA GLU A 169 19.31 -6.44 0.22
C GLU A 169 19.76 -5.20 1.03
N PHE A 170 20.19 -4.16 0.32
CA PHE A 170 20.59 -2.88 0.94
C PHE A 170 19.45 -2.23 1.74
N CYS A 171 18.24 -2.16 1.17
CA CYS A 171 17.11 -1.50 1.83
C CYS A 171 16.60 -2.29 3.05
N ILE A 172 16.69 -3.62 3.04
CA ILE A 172 16.34 -4.48 4.17
C ILE A 172 17.35 -4.30 5.31
N GLU A 173 18.65 -4.28 5.01
CA GLU A 173 19.67 -3.95 6.02
C GLU A 173 19.45 -2.56 6.62
N LEU A 174 19.20 -1.56 5.76
CA LEU A 174 18.89 -0.20 6.20
C LEU A 174 17.65 -0.17 7.09
N GLY A 175 16.56 -0.85 6.72
CA GLY A 175 15.34 -0.94 7.51
C GLY A 175 15.57 -1.52 8.90
N LYS A 176 16.38 -2.58 9.01
CA LYS A 176 16.75 -3.18 10.31
C LYS A 176 17.49 -2.16 11.18
N LYS A 177 18.47 -1.44 10.62
CA LYS A 177 19.23 -0.41 11.36
C LYS A 177 18.38 0.80 11.75
N VAL A 178 17.47 1.22 10.88
CA VAL A 178 16.47 2.27 11.16
C VAL A 178 15.61 1.88 12.35
N LYS A 179 15.15 0.63 12.40
CA LYS A 179 14.36 0.11 13.52
C LYS A 179 15.18 0.02 14.82
N GLU A 180 16.39 -0.56 14.76
CA GLU A 180 17.32 -0.66 15.91
C GLU A 180 17.60 0.71 16.54
N ARG A 181 17.78 1.73 15.70
CA ARG A 181 18.10 3.11 16.13
C ARG A 181 16.87 3.97 16.43
N LYS A 182 15.67 3.40 16.39
CA LYS A 182 14.40 4.09 16.64
C LYS A 182 14.21 5.34 15.76
N ILE A 183 14.73 5.29 14.53
CA ILE A 183 14.42 6.29 13.51
C ILE A 183 12.94 6.13 13.13
N GLN A 184 12.22 7.24 13.03
CA GLN A 184 10.76 7.22 12.93
C GLN A 184 10.30 7.05 11.48
N MET A 185 11.03 7.62 10.53
CA MET A 185 10.64 7.71 9.13
C MET A 185 11.86 7.90 8.23
N LEU A 186 11.73 7.51 6.96
CA LEU A 186 12.69 7.82 5.90
C LEU A 186 12.04 8.71 4.85
N LEU A 187 12.83 9.54 4.18
CA LEU A 187 12.48 10.16 2.91
C LEU A 187 13.41 9.62 1.83
N VAL A 188 12.88 8.86 0.88
CA VAL A 188 13.67 8.13 -0.12
C VAL A 188 13.11 8.36 -1.52
N PRO A 189 13.95 8.36 -2.57
CA PRO A 189 13.46 8.44 -3.95
C PRO A 189 12.51 7.28 -4.26
N SER A 190 11.45 7.56 -5.01
CA SER A 190 10.55 6.54 -5.54
C SER A 190 11.23 5.76 -6.66
N ALA A 191 11.05 4.44 -6.64
CA ALA A 191 11.54 3.57 -7.70
C ALA A 191 10.61 3.57 -8.93
N ARG A 192 9.42 4.19 -8.82
CA ARG A 192 8.32 4.09 -9.80
C ARG A 192 7.89 5.44 -10.36
N ASN A 193 8.07 6.53 -9.62
CA ASN A 193 7.79 7.89 -10.06
C ASN A 193 9.08 8.73 -10.02
N ILE A 194 9.60 9.10 -11.19
CA ILE A 194 10.81 9.94 -11.28
C ILE A 194 10.56 11.27 -10.57
N GLY A 195 11.45 11.65 -9.65
CA GLY A 195 11.30 12.83 -8.80
C GLY A 195 10.28 12.67 -7.66
N GLY A 196 9.59 11.53 -7.58
CA GLY A 196 8.69 11.19 -6.48
C GLY A 196 9.47 10.78 -5.22
N VAL A 197 8.85 10.97 -4.06
CA VAL A 197 9.46 10.64 -2.76
C VAL A 197 8.53 9.70 -1.98
N CYS A 198 9.08 8.55 -1.62
CA CYS A 198 8.45 7.62 -0.68
C CYS A 198 8.83 7.99 0.75
N SER A 199 7.88 7.78 1.66
CA SER A 199 8.00 8.06 3.08
C SER A 199 7.66 6.84 3.94
N PRO A 200 8.51 5.80 3.98
CA PRO A 200 8.32 4.67 4.90
C PRO A 200 8.37 5.12 6.36
N VAL A 201 7.38 4.74 7.15
CA VAL A 201 7.25 5.05 8.59
C VAL A 201 7.42 3.77 9.40
N PHE A 202 8.22 3.84 10.47
CA PHE A 202 8.61 2.69 11.31
C PHE A 202 7.99 2.74 12.70
N LEU A 203 7.38 3.88 13.05
CA LEU A 203 6.83 4.18 14.35
C LEU A 203 5.45 4.85 14.20
N PRO A 204 4.35 4.22 14.64
CA PRO A 204 2.99 4.70 14.40
C PRO A 204 2.69 6.06 15.05
N GLU A 205 3.35 6.39 16.15
CA GLU A 205 3.05 7.58 16.96
C GLU A 205 3.31 8.91 16.23
N ILE A 206 4.03 8.90 15.11
CA ILE A 206 4.25 10.10 14.29
C ILE A 206 3.04 10.43 13.40
N ILE A 207 2.16 9.46 13.14
CA ILE A 207 0.93 9.64 12.37
C ILE A 207 -0.10 10.27 13.32
N LYS A 208 -0.44 11.53 13.08
CA LYS A 208 -1.29 12.34 13.97
C LYS A 208 -2.76 12.26 13.61
N SER A 209 -3.06 12.13 12.32
CA SER A 209 -4.41 11.99 11.83
C SER A 209 -4.41 11.29 10.47
N GLU A 210 -5.55 10.71 10.13
CA GLU A 210 -5.82 10.12 8.82
C GLU A 210 -7.16 10.63 8.28
N LYS A 211 -7.17 11.03 7.01
CA LYS A 211 -8.37 11.51 6.32
C LYS A 211 -8.48 10.82 4.98
N ALA A 212 -9.53 10.02 4.81
CA ALA A 212 -9.91 9.52 3.50
C ALA A 212 -10.32 10.68 2.59
N ILE A 213 -9.77 10.74 1.37
CA ILE A 213 -9.99 11.86 0.44
C ILE A 213 -10.79 11.47 -0.81
N TYR A 214 -10.57 10.29 -1.38
CA TYR A 214 -11.33 9.77 -2.53
C TYR A 214 -11.08 8.27 -2.73
N TYR A 215 -11.86 7.67 -3.64
CA TYR A 215 -11.67 6.30 -4.10
C TYR A 215 -10.97 6.27 -5.47
N LEU A 216 -10.24 5.19 -5.71
CA LEU A 216 -9.54 4.89 -6.94
C LEU A 216 -10.04 3.53 -7.46
N LYS A 217 -10.10 3.38 -8.77
CA LYS A 217 -10.29 2.09 -9.43
C LYS A 217 -9.17 1.87 -10.43
N PHE A 218 -8.42 0.79 -10.24
CA PHE A 218 -7.41 0.36 -11.19
C PHE A 218 -8.03 -0.66 -12.14
N TYR A 219 -7.77 -0.51 -13.43
CA TYR A 219 -8.20 -1.42 -14.47
C TYR A 219 -6.98 -2.04 -15.12
N PHE A 220 -6.93 -3.36 -15.24
CA PHE A 220 -5.87 -4.07 -15.92
C PHE A 220 -6.49 -4.97 -16.97
N HIS A 221 -6.09 -4.81 -18.22
CA HIS A 221 -6.59 -5.58 -19.36
C HIS A 221 -5.55 -6.63 -19.76
N LYS A 222 -6.04 -7.75 -20.31
CA LYS A 222 -5.19 -8.87 -20.75
C LYS A 222 -4.25 -8.49 -21.90
N ASP A 223 -4.63 -7.52 -22.72
CA ASP A 223 -3.82 -6.98 -23.82
C ASP A 223 -2.66 -6.08 -23.34
N GLY A 224 -2.55 -5.85 -22.03
CA GLY A 224 -1.50 -5.05 -21.41
C GLY A 224 -1.89 -3.58 -21.18
N LYS A 225 -3.07 -3.14 -21.65
CA LYS A 225 -3.60 -1.82 -21.28
C LYS A 225 -3.92 -1.80 -19.79
N ALA A 226 -3.66 -0.68 -19.12
CA ALA A 226 -4.15 -0.49 -17.76
C ALA A 226 -4.42 1.00 -17.46
N GLU A 227 -5.40 1.26 -16.59
CA GLU A 227 -6.02 2.58 -16.42
C GLU A 227 -6.28 2.84 -14.93
N ILE A 228 -6.33 4.11 -14.56
CA ILE A 228 -6.63 4.55 -13.19
C ILE A 228 -7.80 5.52 -13.26
N GLU A 229 -8.85 5.23 -12.53
CA GLU A 229 -9.96 6.15 -12.36
C GLU A 229 -9.95 6.69 -10.94
N ARG A 230 -9.89 8.02 -10.81
CA ARG A 230 -10.25 8.68 -9.58
C ARG A 230 -11.77 8.81 -9.55
N ILE A 231 -12.40 8.14 -8.59
CA ILE A 231 -13.85 8.15 -8.39
C ILE A 231 -14.23 9.46 -7.68
N SER A 232 -14.03 10.55 -8.41
CA SER A 232 -14.49 11.90 -8.06
C SER A 232 -14.47 12.86 -9.25
N ASN A 233 -14.07 12.41 -10.46
CA ASN A 233 -14.21 13.01 -11.81
C ASN A 233 -13.02 12.55 -12.69
N LYS A 234 -13.32 12.12 -13.92
CA LYS A 234 -12.40 11.78 -15.05
C LYS A 234 -11.54 10.51 -14.87
N LYS A 235 -11.61 9.61 -15.86
CA LYS A 235 -10.68 8.47 -16.03
C LYS A 235 -9.34 8.97 -16.55
N GLU A 236 -8.25 8.51 -15.96
CA GLU A 236 -6.90 8.77 -16.42
C GLU A 236 -6.30 7.49 -16.99
N THR A 237 -5.83 7.55 -18.23
CA THR A 237 -5.08 6.46 -18.84
C THR A 237 -3.61 6.68 -18.51
N PHE A 238 -2.95 5.64 -18.01
CA PHE A 238 -1.52 5.68 -17.70
C PHE A 238 -0.76 4.85 -18.71
N ASP A 239 0.13 5.50 -19.44
CA ASP A 239 1.12 4.82 -20.27
C ASP A 239 2.27 4.35 -19.37
N PHE A 240 2.46 3.03 -19.29
CA PHE A 240 3.51 2.47 -18.45
C PHE A 240 4.88 2.77 -19.04
N PRO A 241 5.88 3.07 -18.19
CA PRO A 241 7.27 3.09 -18.63
C PRO A 241 7.60 1.78 -19.34
N SER A 242 8.22 1.86 -20.52
CA SER A 242 8.68 0.69 -21.27
C SER A 242 9.56 -0.23 -20.42
N SER A 243 10.33 0.35 -19.50
CA SER A 243 11.18 -0.36 -18.52
C SER A 243 10.41 -1.31 -17.58
N TRP A 244 9.10 -1.12 -17.38
CA TRP A 244 8.31 -2.05 -16.57
C TRP A 244 8.05 -3.37 -17.28
N LYS A 245 7.98 -3.37 -18.63
CA LYS A 245 7.79 -4.58 -19.44
C LYS A 245 8.98 -5.54 -19.35
N GLU A 246 10.19 -5.01 -19.14
CA GLU A 246 11.44 -5.78 -19.04
C GLU A 246 11.58 -6.51 -17.70
N CYS A 247 10.99 -6.00 -16.62
CA CYS A 247 11.09 -6.59 -15.27
C CYS A 247 10.33 -7.93 -15.08
N VAL A 248 9.65 -8.43 -16.11
CA VAL A 248 8.80 -9.64 -16.04
C VAL A 248 9.53 -10.89 -16.56
N SER A 249 10.75 -10.76 -17.11
CA SER A 249 11.53 -11.90 -17.60
C SER A 249 12.08 -12.80 -16.49
N ASP A 250 12.22 -12.30 -15.26
CA ASP A 250 12.74 -13.10 -14.14
C ASP A 250 11.59 -13.72 -13.34
N THR A 251 11.21 -14.92 -13.77
CA THR A 251 10.39 -15.87 -13.02
C THR A 251 11.07 -16.25 -11.72
N ASN A 252 10.77 -15.50 -10.65
CA ASN A 252 10.77 -15.96 -9.27
C ASN A 252 9.90 -15.03 -8.42
N VAL A 253 8.62 -14.90 -8.80
CA VAL A 253 7.62 -14.35 -7.90
C VAL A 253 7.28 -15.46 -6.90
N LYS A 254 8.09 -15.58 -5.84
CA LYS A 254 7.57 -16.16 -4.59
C LYS A 254 6.42 -15.26 -4.16
N LEU A 255 5.21 -15.80 -4.25
CA LEU A 255 3.99 -15.16 -3.79
C LEU A 255 4.20 -14.71 -2.34
N LEU A 256 3.92 -13.43 -2.09
CA LEU A 256 3.68 -12.88 -0.76
C LEU A 256 2.50 -13.60 -0.11
#